data_AF-A0A1Y1XGB7-F1
#
_entry.id   AF-A0A1Y1XGB7-F1
#
_cell.length_a   1.000
_cell.length_b   1.000
_cell.length_c   1.000
_cell.angle_alpha   90.00
_cell.angle_beta   90.00
_cell.angle_gamma   90.00
#
_symmetry.space_group_name_H-M   'P 1'
#
loop_
_entity.id
_entity.type
_entity.pdbx_description
1 polymer ?
#
loop_
_entity_poly.entity_id
_entity_poly.type
_entity_poly.pdbx_seq_one_letter_code
_entity_poly.pdbx_strand_id
1 'polypeptide(L)'
;MKIFSIISLLVLNFTLIFGLPAGPNQTNDYFYLKITAPKSGIADISGLGPKYRNAKSIHIPSYVVLEGDRYYIRSILHGAFVEEDFEEVTFDRSQEVITLEDSAFLRCKKLKKIIVNTYKLEITSNGFSECSHNITFEGRGVPTLVDKLSENLLRSWKIPFDEPDLDEAGTFAREKKKKALYQLAKKINENIDKNGSGGNVANIIIQRSANQRGYHMLFRQLAIIMGVGDDHILTVADNHCAFWSYVKLDYDKWYDQWMNVDIYVYDFNKYKGDNYPSDFYMKNTQFSKYLIGYVNHMFTSDIHSQPEKWVVLPNRYGTETEGNYYERPLIDNYIKNLGGDRA
;
A
#
# COMPACT_ATOMS: atom_id res chain seq x y z
N MET A 1 23.56 -36.86 48.62
CA MET A 1 22.85 -36.99 47.33
C MET A 1 21.31 -37.04 47.50
N LYS A 2 20.70 -36.14 48.31
CA LYS A 2 19.26 -36.22 48.64
C LYS A 2 18.50 -34.87 48.80
N ILE A 3 19.12 -33.73 48.49
CA ILE A 3 18.43 -32.42 48.56
C ILE A 3 18.34 -31.75 47.18
N PHE A 4 19.39 -31.86 46.36
CA PHE A 4 19.38 -31.36 44.98
C PHE A 4 18.32 -32.02 44.10
N SER A 5 17.96 -33.29 44.34
CA SER A 5 16.97 -34.00 43.53
C SER A 5 15.52 -33.59 43.81
N ILE A 6 15.23 -33.04 45.00
CA ILE A 6 13.87 -32.62 45.40
C ILE A 6 13.59 -31.20 44.90
N ILE A 7 14.60 -30.33 44.92
CA ILE A 7 14.49 -28.96 44.37
C ILE A 7 14.33 -29.01 42.84
N SER A 8 15.02 -29.92 42.15
CA SER A 8 14.82 -30.10 40.70
C SER A 8 13.42 -30.61 40.33
N LEU A 9 12.78 -31.45 41.17
CA LEU A 9 11.41 -31.91 40.96
C LEU A 9 10.35 -30.83 41.26
N LEU A 10 10.62 -29.95 42.24
CA LEU A 10 9.75 -28.80 42.54
C LEU A 10 9.86 -27.70 41.47
N VAL A 11 11.06 -27.46 40.94
CA VAL A 11 11.25 -26.52 39.82
C VAL A 11 10.64 -27.07 38.53
N LEU A 12 10.68 -28.39 38.27
CA LEU A 12 9.97 -28.99 37.12
C LEU A 12 8.43 -28.87 37.26
N ASN A 13 7.88 -29.00 38.47
CA ASN A 13 6.45 -28.82 38.71
C ASN A 13 6.03 -27.35 38.63
N PHE A 14 6.88 -26.41 39.08
CA PHE A 14 6.57 -24.97 38.97
C PHE A 14 6.74 -24.44 37.54
N THR A 15 7.61 -25.00 36.70
CA THR A 15 7.68 -24.66 35.27
C THR A 15 6.56 -25.29 34.45
N LEU A 16 5.92 -26.36 34.92
CA LEU A 16 4.69 -26.91 34.34
C LEU A 16 3.42 -26.12 34.73
N ILE A 17 3.45 -25.37 35.85
CA ILE A 17 2.30 -24.54 36.29
C ILE A 17 2.19 -23.19 35.54
N PHE A 18 3.25 -22.77 34.82
CA PHE A 18 3.18 -21.63 33.88
C PHE A 18 3.06 -22.04 32.41
N GLY A 19 2.99 -23.34 32.13
CA GLY A 19 2.38 -23.83 30.89
C GLY A 19 0.87 -23.93 31.09
N LEU A 20 0.16 -22.79 31.08
CA LEU A 20 -1.28 -22.84 30.77
C LEU A 20 -1.40 -23.71 29.52
N PRO A 21 -2.18 -24.81 29.54
CA PRO A 21 -2.37 -25.59 28.33
C PRO A 21 -2.84 -24.60 27.26
N ALA A 22 -2.16 -24.57 26.12
CA ALA A 22 -2.76 -24.01 24.92
C ALA A 22 -4.13 -24.68 24.86
N GLY A 23 -5.21 -23.91 25.04
CA GLY A 23 -6.56 -24.45 24.94
C GLY A 23 -6.61 -25.28 23.66
N PRO A 24 -7.25 -26.48 23.67
CA PRO A 24 -7.28 -27.33 22.50
C PRO A 24 -7.67 -26.47 21.29
N ASN A 25 -6.90 -26.52 20.20
CA ASN A 25 -7.27 -25.82 18.96
C ASN A 25 -8.72 -26.18 18.64
N GLN A 26 -9.63 -25.23 18.84
CA GLN A 26 -11.04 -25.42 18.54
C GLN A 26 -11.20 -25.26 17.03
N THR A 27 -12.16 -25.96 16.46
CA THR A 27 -12.41 -25.89 15.03
C THR A 27 -13.88 -25.73 14.76
N ASN A 28 -14.22 -24.93 13.75
CA ASN A 28 -15.56 -24.84 13.19
C ASN A 28 -15.65 -25.60 11.85
N ASP A 29 -14.84 -26.65 11.67
CA ASP A 29 -14.52 -27.35 10.41
C ASP A 29 -13.74 -26.54 9.37
N TYR A 30 -13.91 -25.21 9.34
CA TYR A 30 -13.30 -24.32 8.36
C TYR A 30 -11.93 -23.82 8.78
N PHE A 31 -11.79 -23.40 10.03
CA PHE A 31 -10.57 -22.86 10.62
C PHE A 31 -10.18 -23.64 11.87
N TYR A 32 -8.89 -23.66 12.17
CA TYR A 32 -8.39 -23.81 13.53
C TYR A 32 -8.44 -22.45 14.23
N LEU A 33 -8.90 -22.45 15.47
CA LEU A 33 -9.19 -21.26 16.25
C LEU A 33 -8.51 -21.33 17.62
N LYS A 34 -7.97 -20.20 18.06
CA LYS A 34 -7.50 -19.97 19.42
C LYS A 34 -8.45 -19.01 20.11
N ILE A 35 -9.09 -19.46 21.19
CA ILE A 35 -9.96 -18.63 22.02
C ILE A 35 -9.15 -18.15 23.23
N THR A 36 -8.87 -16.85 23.29
CA THR A 36 -8.01 -16.26 24.32
C THR A 36 -8.62 -16.33 25.73
N ALA A 37 -9.96 -16.39 25.84
CA ALA A 37 -10.70 -16.77 27.05
C ALA A 37 -12.14 -17.17 26.67
N PRO A 38 -12.75 -18.22 27.24
CA PRO A 38 -14.08 -18.69 26.84
C PRO A 38 -15.20 -17.61 26.86
N LYS A 39 -15.05 -16.58 27.70
CA LYS A 39 -16.00 -15.45 27.83
C LYS A 39 -15.58 -14.17 27.13
N SER A 40 -14.44 -14.13 26.45
CA SER A 40 -14.01 -12.90 25.75
C SER A 40 -14.87 -12.59 24.53
N GLY A 41 -15.54 -13.60 23.95
CA GLY A 41 -16.22 -13.48 22.66
C GLY A 41 -15.25 -13.17 21.52
N ILE A 42 -13.96 -13.53 21.67
CA ILE A 42 -12.89 -13.28 20.71
C ILE A 42 -12.27 -14.61 20.28
N ALA A 43 -12.01 -14.75 18.97
CA ALA A 43 -11.24 -15.83 18.41
C ALA A 43 -10.15 -15.31 17.47
N ASP A 44 -9.03 -16.03 17.47
CA ASP A 44 -7.92 -15.82 16.54
C ASP A 44 -7.83 -17.04 15.61
N ILE A 45 -7.62 -16.83 14.31
CA ILE A 45 -7.48 -17.91 13.34
C ILE A 45 -6.02 -18.40 13.33
N SER A 46 -5.82 -19.68 13.62
CA SER A 46 -4.50 -20.32 13.65
C SER A 46 -4.21 -21.20 12.42
N GLY A 47 -5.19 -21.38 11.54
CA GLY A 47 -4.99 -21.96 10.21
C GLY A 47 -6.24 -22.58 9.59
N LEU A 48 -6.08 -23.26 8.45
CA LEU A 48 -7.19 -23.93 7.77
C LEU A 48 -7.54 -25.28 8.39
N GLY A 49 -8.84 -25.49 8.57
CA GLY A 49 -9.41 -26.76 8.93
C GLY A 49 -9.16 -27.81 7.84
N PRO A 50 -9.16 -29.11 8.20
CA PRO A 50 -8.68 -30.18 7.33
C PRO A 50 -9.50 -30.34 6.04
N LYS A 51 -10.78 -29.97 6.05
CA LYS A 51 -11.67 -30.05 4.88
C LYS A 51 -11.34 -28.99 3.81
N TYR A 52 -10.60 -27.94 4.16
CA TYR A 52 -10.41 -26.76 3.31
C TYR A 52 -8.96 -26.51 2.88
N ARG A 53 -8.02 -27.44 3.17
CA ARG A 53 -6.61 -27.34 2.73
C ARG A 53 -6.41 -27.25 1.20
N ASN A 54 -7.41 -27.67 0.43
CA ASN A 54 -7.40 -27.59 -1.04
C ASN A 54 -8.41 -26.57 -1.58
N ALA A 55 -8.92 -25.68 -0.73
CA ALA A 55 -9.85 -24.65 -1.16
C ALA A 55 -9.17 -23.71 -2.16
N LYS A 56 -9.87 -23.35 -3.23
CA LYS A 56 -9.38 -22.33 -4.18
C LYS A 56 -9.57 -20.91 -3.64
N SER A 57 -10.51 -20.71 -2.74
CA SER A 57 -10.84 -19.42 -2.16
C SER A 57 -11.21 -19.61 -0.70
N ILE A 58 -10.76 -18.70 0.16
CA ILE A 58 -11.12 -18.71 1.58
C ILE A 58 -11.86 -17.44 1.99
N HIS A 59 -12.78 -17.58 2.94
CA HIS A 59 -13.59 -16.49 3.44
C HIS A 59 -13.36 -16.32 4.94
N ILE A 60 -12.74 -15.20 5.33
CA ILE A 60 -12.49 -14.80 6.71
C ILE A 60 -13.70 -14.02 7.22
N PRO A 61 -14.57 -14.63 8.05
CA PRO A 61 -15.77 -13.96 8.54
C PRO A 61 -15.44 -12.94 9.63
N SER A 62 -16.37 -12.02 9.90
CA SER A 62 -16.23 -11.11 11.06
C SER A 62 -16.39 -11.81 12.41
N TYR A 63 -17.06 -12.96 12.43
CA TYR A 63 -17.21 -13.82 13.62
C TYR A 63 -17.44 -15.28 13.22
N VAL A 64 -17.28 -16.18 14.18
CA VAL A 64 -17.62 -17.60 14.09
C VAL A 64 -18.56 -17.98 15.24
N VAL A 65 -19.28 -19.09 15.07
CA VAL A 65 -20.13 -19.67 16.13
C VAL A 65 -19.55 -21.01 16.54
N LEU A 66 -19.31 -21.19 17.83
CA LEU A 66 -18.82 -22.43 18.44
C LEU A 66 -19.72 -22.79 19.60
N GLU A 67 -20.29 -23.99 19.58
CA GLU A 67 -21.16 -24.50 20.66
C GLU A 67 -22.34 -23.58 21.03
N GLY A 68 -22.80 -22.75 20.06
CA GLY A 68 -23.88 -21.79 20.24
C GLY A 68 -23.42 -20.38 20.61
N ASP A 69 -22.15 -20.20 20.98
CA ASP A 69 -21.56 -18.91 21.35
C ASP A 69 -20.88 -18.23 20.15
N ARG A 70 -20.97 -16.90 20.12
CA ARG A 70 -20.38 -16.07 19.06
C ARG A 70 -19.00 -15.56 19.46
N TYR A 71 -18.03 -15.71 18.55
CA TYR A 71 -16.66 -15.22 18.71
C TYR A 71 -16.26 -14.33 17.53
N TYR A 72 -15.98 -13.07 17.78
CA TYR A 72 -15.48 -12.13 16.78
C TYR A 72 -14.02 -12.42 16.42
N ILE A 73 -13.71 -12.40 15.13
CA ILE A 73 -12.35 -12.63 14.66
C ILE A 73 -11.51 -11.37 14.89
N ARG A 74 -10.42 -11.52 15.66
CA ARG A 74 -9.51 -10.42 16.00
C ARG A 74 -8.19 -10.50 15.26
N SER A 75 -7.63 -11.70 15.09
CA SER A 75 -6.39 -11.85 14.35
C SER A 75 -6.32 -13.11 13.50
N ILE A 76 -5.43 -13.05 12.52
CA ILE A 76 -4.88 -14.20 11.81
C ILE A 76 -3.48 -14.39 12.36
N LEU A 77 -3.27 -15.48 13.09
CA LEU A 77 -2.05 -15.72 13.85
C LEU A 77 -0.83 -15.93 12.95
N HIS A 78 0.35 -15.80 13.57
CA HIS A 78 1.63 -16.06 12.92
C HIS A 78 1.62 -17.38 12.16
N GLY A 79 1.88 -17.30 10.86
CA GLY A 79 1.99 -18.46 9.98
C GLY A 79 0.70 -19.26 9.76
N ALA A 80 -0.49 -18.72 10.08
CA ALA A 80 -1.75 -19.46 10.01
C ALA A 80 -2.01 -20.11 8.63
N PHE A 81 -1.57 -19.46 7.55
CA PHE A 81 -1.79 -19.91 6.18
C PHE A 81 -0.48 -20.05 5.38
N VAL A 82 0.63 -20.39 6.05
CA VAL A 82 1.91 -20.60 5.35
C VAL A 82 1.77 -21.66 4.26
N GLU A 83 2.22 -21.33 3.05
CA GLU A 83 2.25 -22.23 1.87
C GLU A 83 0.90 -22.80 1.43
N GLU A 84 -0.21 -22.19 1.87
CA GLU A 84 -1.53 -22.59 1.39
C GLU A 84 -1.74 -22.21 -0.09
N ASP A 85 -2.54 -23.01 -0.78
CA ASP A 85 -2.63 -23.05 -2.24
C ASP A 85 -3.86 -22.32 -2.82
N PHE A 86 -4.60 -21.59 -1.98
CA PHE A 86 -5.76 -20.80 -2.42
C PHE A 86 -5.34 -19.63 -3.32
N GLU A 87 -6.23 -19.24 -4.22
CA GLU A 87 -6.06 -18.13 -5.17
C GLU A 87 -6.70 -16.84 -4.68
N GLU A 88 -7.67 -16.92 -3.76
CA GLU A 88 -8.44 -15.77 -3.29
C GLU A 88 -8.69 -15.81 -1.77
N VAL A 89 -8.59 -14.65 -1.12
CA VAL A 89 -8.99 -14.45 0.28
C VAL A 89 -10.00 -13.31 0.34
N THR A 90 -11.13 -13.52 0.98
CA THR A 90 -12.12 -12.47 1.26
C THR A 90 -12.22 -12.21 2.75
N PHE A 91 -12.02 -10.96 3.16
CA PHE A 91 -12.30 -10.48 4.51
C PHE A 91 -13.67 -9.82 4.55
N ASP A 92 -14.53 -10.30 5.44
CA ASP A 92 -15.88 -9.78 5.62
C ASP A 92 -15.91 -8.34 6.13
N ARG A 93 -17.10 -7.73 6.02
CA ARG A 93 -17.39 -6.48 6.73
C ARG A 93 -17.30 -6.72 8.24
N SER A 94 -16.36 -6.05 8.89
CA SER A 94 -16.23 -6.01 10.35
C SER A 94 -16.17 -4.58 10.87
N GLN A 95 -16.60 -4.39 12.11
CA GLN A 95 -16.36 -3.16 12.89
C GLN A 95 -15.12 -3.28 13.78
N GLU A 96 -14.64 -4.51 13.97
CA GLU A 96 -13.46 -4.85 14.75
C GLU A 96 -12.20 -4.74 13.89
N VAL A 97 -11.08 -4.46 14.57
CA VAL A 97 -9.76 -4.57 13.96
C VAL A 97 -9.45 -6.05 13.74
N ILE A 98 -9.05 -6.39 12.52
CA ILE A 98 -8.49 -7.70 12.19
C ILE A 98 -7.00 -7.52 11.93
N THR A 99 -6.17 -8.07 12.80
CA THR A 99 -4.71 -8.01 12.67
C THR A 99 -4.18 -9.27 11.99
N LEU A 100 -3.44 -9.10 10.90
CA LEU A 100 -2.63 -10.17 10.30
C LEU A 100 -1.27 -10.14 10.98
N GLU A 101 -0.98 -11.16 11.78
CA GLU A 101 0.31 -11.33 12.42
C GLU A 101 1.40 -11.69 11.41
N ASP A 102 2.66 -11.66 11.87
CA ASP A 102 3.81 -11.80 11.00
C ASP A 102 3.73 -13.11 10.21
N SER A 103 4.04 -13.05 8.91
CA SER A 103 4.07 -14.23 8.05
C SER A 103 2.73 -15.00 7.93
N ALA A 104 1.59 -14.39 8.28
CA ALA A 104 0.27 -15.05 8.25
C ALA A 104 -0.06 -15.77 6.92
N PHE A 105 0.35 -15.19 5.78
CA PHE A 105 0.19 -15.74 4.43
C PHE A 105 1.53 -15.99 3.72
N LEU A 106 2.61 -16.25 4.47
CA LEU A 106 3.93 -16.47 3.90
C LEU A 106 3.91 -17.57 2.82
N ARG A 107 4.54 -17.28 1.67
CA ARG A 107 4.68 -18.23 0.54
C ARG A 107 3.37 -18.78 -0.04
N CYS A 108 2.24 -18.07 0.09
CA CYS A 108 1.01 -18.39 -0.66
C CYS A 108 1.17 -18.06 -2.16
N LYS A 109 1.89 -18.89 -2.92
CA LYS A 109 2.31 -18.59 -4.31
C LYS A 109 1.16 -18.49 -5.31
N LYS A 110 0.03 -19.14 -5.03
CA LYS A 110 -1.16 -19.13 -5.90
C LYS A 110 -2.10 -17.97 -5.62
N LEU A 111 -1.93 -17.25 -4.52
CA LEU A 111 -2.76 -16.12 -4.14
C LEU A 111 -2.66 -15.01 -5.19
N LYS A 112 -3.81 -14.60 -5.73
CA LYS A 112 -3.94 -13.59 -6.78
C LYS A 112 -4.85 -12.45 -6.38
N LYS A 113 -5.82 -12.70 -5.49
CA LYS A 113 -6.83 -11.70 -5.13
C LYS A 113 -7.10 -11.67 -3.63
N ILE A 114 -7.18 -10.48 -3.09
CA ILE A 114 -7.59 -10.24 -1.70
C ILE A 114 -8.71 -9.22 -1.71
N ILE A 115 -9.90 -9.62 -1.24
CA ILE A 115 -11.05 -8.74 -1.11
C ILE A 115 -11.14 -8.26 0.33
N VAL A 116 -10.95 -6.97 0.56
CA VAL A 116 -10.93 -6.34 1.89
C VAL A 116 -12.23 -5.55 2.07
N ASN A 117 -13.23 -6.14 2.74
CA ASN A 117 -14.49 -5.44 3.05
C ASN A 117 -14.53 -4.86 4.48
N THR A 118 -13.60 -5.24 5.35
CA THR A 118 -13.38 -4.58 6.64
C THR A 118 -12.62 -3.26 6.45
N TYR A 119 -12.95 -2.24 7.24
CA TYR A 119 -12.22 -0.96 7.21
C TYR A 119 -11.01 -0.95 8.16
N LYS A 120 -10.82 -2.01 8.95
CA LYS A 120 -9.80 -2.06 10.00
C LYS A 120 -8.94 -3.32 9.85
N LEU A 121 -8.40 -3.54 8.65
CA LEU A 121 -7.41 -4.57 8.40
C LEU A 121 -6.02 -4.02 8.70
N GLU A 122 -5.34 -4.60 9.68
CA GLU A 122 -3.97 -4.25 10.02
C GLU A 122 -3.03 -5.36 9.57
N ILE A 123 -2.03 -5.02 8.76
CA ILE A 123 -1.01 -5.98 8.32
C ILE A 123 0.27 -5.69 9.09
N THR A 124 0.69 -6.63 9.93
CA THR A 124 2.01 -6.57 10.56
C THR A 124 3.11 -6.95 9.54
N SER A 125 4.38 -6.86 9.91
CA SER A 125 5.49 -7.14 9.00
C SER A 125 5.30 -8.46 8.24
N ASN A 126 5.68 -8.49 6.96
CA ASN A 126 5.80 -9.72 6.17
C ASN A 126 4.52 -10.58 6.02
N GLY A 127 3.32 -10.06 6.32
CA GLY A 127 2.08 -10.83 6.26
C GLY A 127 1.84 -11.58 4.93
N PHE A 128 2.31 -11.02 3.81
CA PHE A 128 2.24 -11.60 2.45
C PHE A 128 3.62 -11.79 1.81
N SER A 129 4.66 -11.98 2.64
CA SER A 129 6.01 -12.19 2.14
C SER A 129 6.07 -13.41 1.23
N GLU A 130 6.89 -13.32 0.18
CA GLU A 130 7.08 -14.36 -0.81
C GLU A 130 5.78 -14.87 -1.49
N CYS A 131 4.68 -14.11 -1.48
CA CYS A 131 3.51 -14.44 -2.29
C CYS A 131 3.75 -14.10 -3.78
N SER A 132 2.72 -14.27 -4.62
CA SER A 132 2.74 -13.75 -5.99
C SER A 132 2.92 -12.22 -5.99
N HIS A 133 3.74 -11.70 -6.91
CA HIS A 133 3.96 -10.25 -7.08
C HIS A 133 2.75 -9.53 -7.72
N ASN A 134 1.74 -10.28 -8.17
CA ASN A 134 0.58 -9.78 -8.90
C ASN A 134 -0.72 -9.96 -8.09
N ILE A 135 -0.66 -9.83 -6.75
CA ILE A 135 -1.88 -9.83 -5.94
C ILE A 135 -2.64 -8.53 -6.18
N THR A 136 -3.94 -8.65 -6.46
CA THR A 136 -4.85 -7.52 -6.54
C THR A 136 -5.62 -7.40 -5.23
N PHE A 137 -5.57 -6.22 -4.62
CA PHE A 137 -6.38 -5.88 -3.45
C PHE A 137 -7.62 -5.12 -3.92
N GLU A 138 -8.79 -5.65 -3.60
CA GLU A 138 -10.08 -5.07 -3.98
C GLU A 138 -10.98 -4.88 -2.76
N GLY A 139 -12.09 -4.17 -2.96
CA GLY A 139 -13.10 -3.98 -1.94
C GLY A 139 -13.01 -2.64 -1.23
N ARG A 140 -14.08 -2.34 -0.50
CA ARG A 140 -14.31 -1.01 0.10
C ARG A 140 -13.34 -0.65 1.24
N GLY A 141 -12.64 -1.62 1.80
CA GLY A 141 -11.66 -1.43 2.87
C GLY A 141 -10.26 -1.08 2.38
N VAL A 142 -10.00 -1.19 1.06
CA VAL A 142 -8.69 -0.89 0.47
C VAL A 142 -8.20 0.53 0.76
N PRO A 143 -9.03 1.60 0.70
CA PRO A 143 -8.57 2.95 1.02
C PRO A 143 -7.90 3.05 2.40
N THR A 144 -8.58 2.57 3.45
CA THR A 144 -8.05 2.60 4.82
C THR A 144 -6.84 1.69 4.98
N LEU A 145 -6.81 0.53 4.31
CA LEU A 145 -5.65 -0.34 4.30
C LEU A 145 -4.42 0.37 3.69
N VAL A 146 -4.60 1.00 2.52
CA VAL A 146 -3.50 1.68 1.82
C VAL A 146 -3.01 2.88 2.60
N ASP A 147 -3.90 3.68 3.19
CA ASP A 147 -3.52 4.81 4.04
C ASP A 147 -2.68 4.31 5.23
N LYS A 148 -3.10 3.21 5.89
CA LYS A 148 -2.33 2.66 7.01
C LYS A 148 -0.97 2.10 6.60
N LEU A 149 -0.92 1.38 5.49
CA LEU A 149 0.34 0.88 4.91
C LEU A 149 1.28 2.02 4.53
N SER A 150 0.74 3.12 4.02
CA SER A 150 1.47 4.34 3.64
C SER A 150 2.08 5.03 4.86
N GLU A 151 1.30 5.26 5.93
CA GLU A 151 1.80 5.79 7.20
C GLU A 151 2.96 4.96 7.76
N ASN A 152 2.77 3.64 7.81
CA ASN A 152 3.79 2.71 8.31
C ASN A 152 5.06 2.77 7.47
N LEU A 153 4.93 2.94 6.15
CA LEU A 153 6.05 3.07 5.25
C LEU A 153 6.81 4.39 5.47
N LEU A 154 6.12 5.52 5.49
CA LEU A 154 6.74 6.83 5.75
C LEU A 154 7.45 6.85 7.10
N ARG A 155 6.82 6.28 8.13
CA ARG A 155 7.42 6.10 9.46
C ARG A 155 8.71 5.28 9.41
N SER A 156 8.72 4.17 8.66
CA SER A 156 9.91 3.32 8.50
C SER A 156 11.06 4.06 7.79
N TRP A 157 10.74 4.97 6.88
CA TRP A 157 11.69 5.82 6.17
C TRP A 157 12.06 7.11 6.92
N LYS A 158 11.47 7.34 8.09
CA LYS A 158 11.63 8.57 8.89
C LYS A 158 11.26 9.84 8.09
N ILE A 159 10.28 9.72 7.20
CA ILE A 159 9.69 10.86 6.49
C ILE A 159 8.52 11.36 7.35
N PRO A 160 8.50 12.65 7.75
CA PRO A 160 7.36 13.25 8.41
C PRO A 160 6.10 13.19 7.54
N PHE A 161 4.95 13.03 8.18
CA PHE A 161 3.65 12.98 7.51
C PHE A 161 2.59 13.65 8.39
N ASP A 162 1.40 13.90 7.84
CA ASP A 162 0.41 14.81 8.42
C ASP A 162 0.96 16.23 8.66
N GLU A 163 1.70 16.77 7.69
CA GLU A 163 2.28 18.12 7.70
C GLU A 163 1.36 19.07 6.90
N PRO A 164 0.35 19.71 7.54
CA PRO A 164 -0.67 20.49 6.83
C PRO A 164 -0.10 21.74 6.13
N ASP A 165 1.06 22.21 6.56
CA ASP A 165 1.75 23.36 5.98
C ASP A 165 2.45 23.01 4.64
N LEU A 166 2.52 21.74 4.24
CA LEU A 166 2.99 21.37 2.92
C LEU A 166 2.10 21.94 1.82
N ASP A 167 0.82 22.21 2.11
CA ASP A 167 -0.15 22.68 1.12
C ASP A 167 -0.51 24.16 1.25
N GLU A 168 0.17 24.88 2.15
CA GLU A 168 0.01 26.32 2.26
C GLU A 168 0.54 27.05 1.03
N ALA A 169 -0.11 28.16 0.66
CA ALA A 169 0.36 29.03 -0.39
C ALA A 169 1.53 29.90 0.08
N GLY A 170 2.51 30.13 -0.80
CA GLY A 170 3.61 31.04 -0.55
C GLY A 170 4.98 30.43 -0.84
N THR A 171 5.97 31.30 -1.07
CA THR A 171 7.34 30.89 -1.42
C THR A 171 7.93 29.88 -0.43
N PHE A 172 7.79 30.10 0.89
CA PHE A 172 8.35 29.20 1.90
C PHE A 172 7.71 27.81 1.86
N ALA A 173 6.37 27.74 1.88
CA ALA A 173 5.62 26.49 1.83
C ALA A 173 5.89 25.72 0.52
N ARG A 174 5.95 26.43 -0.61
CA ARG A 174 6.36 25.86 -1.89
C ARG A 174 7.75 25.22 -1.85
N GLU A 175 8.74 25.92 -1.31
CA GLU A 175 10.10 25.36 -1.20
C GLU A 175 10.14 24.17 -0.23
N LYS A 176 9.35 24.18 0.85
CA LYS A 176 9.15 23.03 1.76
C LYS A 176 8.54 21.85 1.00
N LYS A 177 7.42 22.04 0.29
CA LYS A 177 6.73 21.06 -0.57
C LYS A 177 7.70 20.46 -1.59
N LYS A 178 8.45 21.29 -2.31
CA LYS A 178 9.44 20.83 -3.31
C LYS A 178 10.55 19.97 -2.71
N LYS A 179 11.07 20.35 -1.54
CA LYS A 179 12.10 19.56 -0.86
C LYS A 179 11.52 18.24 -0.36
N ALA A 180 10.34 18.26 0.27
CA ALA A 180 9.68 17.08 0.81
C ALA A 180 9.36 16.05 -0.30
N LEU A 181 8.78 16.50 -1.41
CA LEU A 181 8.45 15.64 -2.56
C LEU A 181 9.69 15.06 -3.25
N TYR A 182 10.78 15.83 -3.37
CA TYR A 182 12.03 15.30 -3.91
C TYR A 182 12.64 14.21 -3.01
N GLN A 183 12.62 14.43 -1.69
CA GLN A 183 13.11 13.43 -0.72
C GLN A 183 12.25 12.16 -0.73
N LEU A 184 10.93 12.32 -0.83
CA LEU A 184 10.01 11.18 -1.01
C LEU A 184 10.33 10.41 -2.29
N ALA A 185 10.50 11.10 -3.42
CA ALA A 185 10.80 10.47 -4.71
C ALA A 185 12.11 9.68 -4.66
N LYS A 186 13.16 10.25 -4.05
CA LYS A 186 14.44 9.58 -3.82
C LYS A 186 14.27 8.33 -2.95
N LYS A 187 13.50 8.42 -1.86
CA LYS A 187 13.23 7.27 -0.97
C LYS A 187 12.47 6.15 -1.66
N ILE A 188 11.49 6.47 -2.50
CA ILE A 188 10.81 5.48 -3.34
C ILE A 188 11.82 4.81 -4.29
N ASN A 189 12.66 5.59 -4.98
CA ASN A 189 13.67 5.07 -5.89
C ASN A 189 14.69 4.14 -5.20
N GLU A 190 15.07 4.44 -3.96
CA GLU A 190 15.99 3.64 -3.14
C GLU A 190 15.38 2.33 -2.61
N ASN A 191 14.05 2.26 -2.42
CA ASN A 191 13.42 1.19 -1.63
C ASN A 191 12.36 0.37 -2.38
N ILE A 192 12.01 0.76 -3.60
CA ILE A 192 11.03 0.06 -4.44
C ILE A 192 11.77 -0.46 -5.69
N ASP A 193 11.52 -1.72 -6.05
CA ASP A 193 12.04 -2.37 -7.25
C ASP A 193 11.19 -2.02 -8.49
N LYS A 194 11.82 -1.85 -9.66
CA LYS A 194 11.18 -1.44 -10.91
C LYS A 194 10.51 -2.58 -11.71
N ASN A 195 10.60 -3.83 -11.23
CA ASN A 195 10.12 -5.04 -11.91
C ASN A 195 8.76 -5.54 -11.38
N GLY A 196 7.99 -4.69 -10.70
CA GLY A 196 6.71 -5.08 -10.09
C GLY A 196 5.47 -4.78 -10.93
N SER A 197 4.29 -5.09 -10.37
CA SER A 197 3.01 -4.66 -10.93
C SER A 197 2.70 -3.21 -10.57
N GLY A 198 2.06 -2.46 -11.47
CA GLY A 198 1.73 -1.04 -11.22
C GLY A 198 0.25 -0.72 -11.06
N GLY A 199 -0.57 -1.75 -10.92
CA GLY A 199 -2.02 -1.62 -10.94
C GLY A 199 -2.67 -1.46 -9.57
N ASN A 200 -1.96 -1.65 -8.45
CA ASN A 200 -2.56 -1.74 -7.12
C ASN A 200 -1.59 -1.27 -6.01
N VAL A 201 -1.91 -0.17 -5.32
CA VAL A 201 -0.98 0.49 -4.37
C VAL A 201 -0.69 -0.36 -3.14
N ALA A 202 -1.69 -1.09 -2.61
CA ALA A 202 -1.47 -2.00 -1.47
C ALA A 202 -0.42 -3.06 -1.81
N ASN A 203 -0.54 -3.68 -2.98
CA ASN A 203 0.43 -4.66 -3.45
C ASN A 203 1.83 -4.06 -3.64
N ILE A 204 1.93 -2.85 -4.18
CA ILE A 204 3.22 -2.15 -4.34
C ILE A 204 3.92 -1.94 -3.00
N ILE A 205 3.18 -1.48 -1.98
CA ILE A 205 3.74 -1.25 -0.65
C ILE A 205 4.20 -2.56 -0.02
N ILE A 206 3.41 -3.62 -0.14
CA ILE A 206 3.68 -4.94 0.45
C ILE A 206 4.87 -5.62 -0.24
N GLN A 207 4.87 -5.66 -1.57
CA GLN A 207 5.87 -6.39 -2.37
C GLN A 207 7.13 -5.56 -2.63
N ARG A 208 7.14 -4.27 -2.28
CA ARG A 208 8.26 -3.35 -2.54
C ARG A 208 8.67 -3.32 -4.01
N SER A 209 7.72 -3.45 -4.92
CA SER A 209 7.98 -3.45 -6.37
C SER A 209 6.83 -2.81 -7.15
N ALA A 210 7.16 -2.10 -8.22
CA ALA A 210 6.19 -1.43 -9.09
C ALA A 210 6.74 -1.25 -10.52
N ASN A 211 5.86 -1.15 -11.50
CA ASN A 211 6.20 -0.60 -12.82
C ASN A 211 6.07 0.94 -12.82
N GLN A 212 6.35 1.59 -13.95
CA GLN A 212 6.29 3.06 -14.07
C GLN A 212 5.01 3.68 -13.54
N ARG A 213 3.84 3.15 -13.93
CA ARG A 213 2.55 3.64 -13.40
C ARG A 213 2.47 3.49 -11.88
N GLY A 214 2.87 2.33 -11.37
CA GLY A 214 2.82 2.04 -9.94
C GLY A 214 3.70 2.98 -9.10
N TYR A 215 4.87 3.37 -9.62
CA TYR A 215 5.73 4.36 -8.96
C TYR A 215 5.01 5.69 -8.76
N HIS A 216 4.36 6.18 -9.81
CA HIS A 216 3.66 7.46 -9.77
C HIS A 216 2.37 7.41 -8.93
N MET A 217 1.68 6.27 -8.91
CA MET A 217 0.55 6.05 -8.00
C MET A 217 1.00 6.00 -6.53
N LEU A 218 2.08 5.26 -6.23
CA LEU A 218 2.66 5.22 -4.88
C LEU A 218 3.12 6.61 -4.44
N PHE A 219 3.82 7.34 -5.30
CA PHE A 219 4.28 8.69 -4.99
C PHE A 219 3.14 9.65 -4.68
N ARG A 220 2.08 9.63 -5.50
CA ARG A 220 0.85 10.38 -5.25
C ARG A 220 0.26 10.03 -3.89
N GLN A 221 0.07 8.74 -3.62
CA GLN A 221 -0.51 8.28 -2.36
C GLN A 221 0.34 8.73 -1.16
N LEU A 222 1.65 8.51 -1.19
CA LEU A 222 2.52 8.87 -0.07
C LEU A 222 2.59 10.38 0.13
N ALA A 223 2.59 11.18 -0.94
CA ALA A 223 2.53 12.64 -0.85
C ALA A 223 1.23 13.13 -0.20
N ILE A 224 0.10 12.49 -0.50
CA ILE A 224 -1.19 12.82 0.14
C ILE A 224 -1.12 12.56 1.65
N ILE A 225 -0.59 11.40 2.06
CA ILE A 225 -0.39 11.09 3.48
C ILE A 225 0.61 12.04 4.13
N MET A 226 1.60 12.56 3.39
CA MET A 226 2.49 13.60 3.90
C MET A 226 1.77 14.92 4.19
N GLY A 227 0.63 15.20 3.56
CA GLY A 227 -0.15 16.42 3.73
C GLY A 227 -0.37 17.24 2.45
N VAL A 228 0.03 16.74 1.28
CA VAL A 228 -0.26 17.40 -0.01
C VAL A 228 -1.72 17.14 -0.40
N GLY A 229 -2.46 18.16 -0.85
CA GLY A 229 -3.83 18.00 -1.35
C GLY A 229 -3.91 16.93 -2.46
N ASP A 230 -4.99 16.14 -2.46
CA ASP A 230 -5.19 15.07 -3.44
C ASP A 230 -5.48 15.57 -4.86
N ASP A 231 -5.88 16.84 -4.96
CA ASP A 231 -6.02 17.67 -6.14
C ASP A 231 -4.75 18.48 -6.49
N HIS A 232 -3.72 18.45 -5.64
CA HIS A 232 -2.43 19.12 -5.85
C HIS A 232 -1.32 18.19 -6.33
N ILE A 233 -1.59 16.87 -6.39
CA ILE A 233 -0.71 15.89 -7.00
C ILE A 233 -1.50 14.83 -7.76
N LEU A 234 -1.20 14.72 -9.05
CA LEU A 234 -1.90 13.85 -9.99
C LEU A 234 -0.94 12.82 -10.57
N THR A 235 -1.46 11.63 -10.84
CA THR A 235 -0.80 10.68 -11.75
C THR A 235 -1.30 10.95 -13.15
N VAL A 236 -0.39 11.09 -14.10
CA VAL A 236 -0.70 11.49 -15.48
C VAL A 236 0.01 10.57 -16.47
N ALA A 237 -0.49 10.53 -17.69
CA ALA A 237 0.07 9.75 -18.78
C ALA A 237 -0.01 10.48 -20.11
N ASP A 238 0.82 10.05 -21.05
CA ASP A 238 0.79 10.50 -22.44
C ASP A 238 -0.30 9.82 -23.27
N ASN A 239 -1.19 9.08 -22.60
CA ASN A 239 -2.22 8.24 -23.19
C ASN A 239 -1.67 7.11 -24.10
N HIS A 240 -0.41 6.73 -23.91
CA HIS A 240 0.24 5.63 -24.62
C HIS A 240 0.99 4.72 -23.65
N CYS A 241 2.21 5.07 -23.26
CA CYS A 241 3.08 4.19 -22.49
C CYS A 241 3.85 4.87 -21.35
N ALA A 242 3.90 6.21 -21.29
CA ALA A 242 4.61 6.92 -20.23
C ALA A 242 3.65 7.40 -19.15
N PHE A 243 4.10 7.31 -17.89
CA PHE A 243 3.41 7.82 -16.72
C PHE A 243 4.34 8.70 -15.92
N TRP A 244 3.80 9.78 -15.35
CA TRP A 244 4.54 10.67 -14.46
C TRP A 244 3.62 11.31 -13.42
N SER A 245 4.18 12.13 -12.54
CA SER A 245 3.43 12.92 -11.56
C SER A 245 3.30 14.36 -12.03
N TYR A 246 2.12 14.95 -11.87
CA TYR A 246 1.88 16.37 -12.10
C TYR A 246 1.57 17.05 -10.78
N VAL A 247 2.41 17.99 -10.37
CA VAL A 247 2.40 18.57 -9.02
C VAL A 247 2.08 20.05 -9.10
N LYS A 248 1.10 20.48 -8.33
CA LYS A 248 0.74 21.88 -8.16
C LYS A 248 1.65 22.54 -7.12
N LEU A 249 2.26 23.65 -7.51
CA LEU A 249 3.14 24.47 -6.68
C LEU A 249 2.55 25.88 -6.57
N ASP A 250 1.89 26.16 -5.44
CA ASP A 250 1.18 27.41 -5.19
C ASP A 250 2.17 28.55 -4.88
N TYR A 251 2.18 29.63 -5.67
CA TYR A 251 3.11 30.75 -5.50
C TYR A 251 2.55 31.79 -4.52
N ASP A 252 1.30 32.19 -4.76
CA ASP A 252 0.43 33.03 -3.94
C ASP A 252 -1.03 32.70 -4.28
N LYS A 253 -2.03 33.36 -3.65
CA LYS A 253 -3.46 33.10 -3.88
C LYS A 253 -3.93 33.23 -5.36
N TRP A 254 -3.07 33.72 -6.26
CA TRP A 254 -3.44 34.13 -7.62
C TRP A 254 -2.60 33.46 -8.71
N TYR A 255 -1.57 32.68 -8.35
CA TYR A 255 -0.69 32.05 -9.33
C TYR A 255 -0.24 30.65 -8.89
N ASP A 256 -0.84 29.65 -9.52
CA ASP A 256 -0.50 28.25 -9.34
C ASP A 256 0.36 27.78 -10.49
N GLN A 257 1.44 27.04 -10.19
CA GLN A 257 2.30 26.46 -11.23
C GLN A 257 2.28 24.95 -11.16
N TRP A 258 1.76 24.30 -12.20
CA TRP A 258 1.80 22.86 -12.33
C TRP A 258 3.10 22.36 -13.00
N MET A 259 3.77 21.39 -12.38
CA MET A 259 5.07 20.89 -12.82
C MET A 259 5.04 19.37 -13.01
N ASN A 260 5.73 18.91 -14.05
CA ASN A 260 5.92 17.49 -14.32
C ASN A 260 7.10 16.97 -13.52
N VAL A 261 6.93 15.79 -12.92
CA VAL A 261 7.92 15.10 -12.10
C VAL A 261 7.94 13.62 -12.52
N ASP A 262 9.06 13.18 -13.10
CA ASP A 262 9.34 11.76 -13.31
C ASP A 262 10.20 11.27 -12.13
N ILE A 263 9.80 10.15 -11.51
CA ILE A 263 10.53 9.53 -10.40
C ILE A 263 10.97 8.10 -10.72
N TYR A 264 10.48 7.56 -11.85
CA TYR A 264 10.76 6.20 -12.28
C TYR A 264 12.06 6.16 -13.08
N VAL A 265 12.24 7.10 -13.99
CA VAL A 265 13.37 7.17 -14.92
C VAL A 265 14.48 8.07 -14.40
N TYR A 266 14.11 9.05 -13.58
CA TYR A 266 15.00 10.09 -13.11
C TYR A 266 16.26 9.52 -12.43
N ASP A 267 17.42 10.04 -12.84
CA ASP A 267 18.72 9.64 -12.28
C ASP A 267 19.04 10.43 -11.01
N PHE A 268 18.68 9.85 -9.86
CA PHE A 268 18.98 10.41 -8.55
C PHE A 268 20.48 10.42 -8.20
N ASN A 269 21.35 9.73 -8.97
CA ASN A 269 22.79 9.73 -8.74
C ASN A 269 23.50 10.92 -9.42
N LYS A 270 22.84 11.56 -10.40
CA LYS A 270 23.38 12.72 -11.13
C LYS A 270 23.68 13.92 -10.22
N TYR A 271 22.92 14.08 -9.13
CA TYR A 271 23.03 15.22 -8.21
C TYR A 271 23.29 14.76 -6.78
N LYS A 272 24.32 15.32 -6.13
CA LYS A 272 24.65 15.04 -4.73
C LYS A 272 23.94 16.03 -3.81
N GLY A 273 23.45 15.53 -2.67
CA GLY A 273 22.86 16.32 -1.59
C GLY A 273 21.35 16.13 -1.42
N ASP A 274 20.78 16.95 -0.53
CA ASP A 274 19.36 16.86 -0.12
C ASP A 274 18.46 17.92 -0.76
N ASN A 275 19.04 18.79 -1.60
CA ASN A 275 18.29 19.77 -2.35
C ASN A 275 17.89 19.18 -3.71
N TYR A 276 16.70 19.56 -4.16
CA TYR A 276 16.22 19.17 -5.47
C TYR A 276 16.95 19.98 -6.56
N PRO A 277 17.35 19.36 -7.67
CA PRO A 277 17.98 20.05 -8.79
C PRO A 277 16.94 20.73 -9.69
N SER A 278 17.40 21.68 -10.51
CA SER A 278 16.53 22.51 -11.35
C SER A 278 15.77 21.73 -12.43
N ASP A 279 16.21 20.52 -12.78
CA ASP A 279 15.61 19.65 -13.80
C ASP A 279 14.69 18.58 -13.22
N PHE A 280 14.50 18.53 -11.89
CA PHE A 280 13.55 17.60 -11.27
C PHE A 280 12.08 18.05 -11.47
N TYR A 281 11.83 19.36 -11.36
CA TYR A 281 10.53 19.96 -11.63
C TYR A 281 10.53 20.57 -13.03
N MET A 282 9.80 19.98 -13.97
CA MET A 282 9.83 20.38 -15.39
C MET A 282 8.53 21.03 -15.85
N LYS A 283 8.64 22.15 -16.58
CA LYS A 283 7.52 22.70 -17.36
C LYS A 283 7.18 21.78 -18.53
N ASN A 284 5.99 21.91 -19.12
CA ASN A 284 5.54 21.04 -20.22
C ASN A 284 6.51 21.02 -21.41
N THR A 285 7.10 22.16 -21.77
CA THR A 285 8.07 22.26 -22.88
C THR A 285 9.39 21.53 -22.59
N GLN A 286 9.82 21.54 -21.33
CA GLN A 286 11.01 20.78 -20.89
C GLN A 286 10.68 19.29 -20.80
N PHE A 287 9.52 18.96 -20.24
CA PHE A 287 9.09 17.59 -20.04
C PHE A 287 8.82 16.85 -21.34
N SER A 288 8.24 17.52 -22.34
CA SER A 288 8.04 16.92 -23.68
C SER A 288 9.37 16.53 -24.33
N LYS A 289 10.41 17.37 -24.18
CA LYS A 289 11.77 17.04 -24.65
C LYS A 289 12.39 15.90 -23.86
N TYR A 290 12.15 15.85 -22.55
CA TYR A 290 12.57 14.76 -21.68
C TYR A 290 11.92 13.44 -22.08
N LEU A 291 10.60 13.41 -22.28
CA LEU A 291 9.85 12.24 -22.76
C LEU A 291 10.36 11.78 -24.12
N ILE A 292 10.54 12.69 -25.09
CA ILE A 292 11.14 12.34 -26.39
C ILE A 292 12.53 11.71 -26.19
N GLY A 293 13.39 12.33 -25.38
CA GLY A 293 14.75 11.86 -25.16
C GLY A 293 14.85 10.51 -24.45
N TYR A 294 13.80 10.09 -23.74
CA TYR A 294 13.79 8.80 -23.02
C TYR A 294 12.93 7.73 -23.71
N VAL A 295 11.76 8.10 -24.22
CA VAL A 295 10.71 7.19 -24.71
C VAL A 295 10.82 6.92 -26.22
N ASN A 296 11.32 7.86 -27.04
CA ASN A 296 11.42 7.65 -28.51
C ASN A 296 12.41 6.55 -28.92
N HIS A 297 13.21 6.00 -28.01
CA HIS A 297 14.03 4.82 -28.31
C HIS A 297 13.19 3.56 -28.49
N MET A 298 11.94 3.53 -27.99
CA MET A 298 11.09 2.34 -28.01
C MET A 298 9.86 2.48 -28.92
N PHE A 299 9.27 3.69 -29.04
CA PHE A 299 8.09 3.93 -29.89
C PHE A 299 8.12 5.36 -30.44
N THR A 300 8.29 5.53 -31.76
CA THR A 300 8.20 6.86 -32.41
C THR A 300 6.73 7.27 -32.50
N SER A 301 6.23 7.99 -31.50
CA SER A 301 4.87 8.52 -31.50
C SER A 301 4.89 10.00 -31.18
N ASP A 302 4.30 10.81 -32.05
CA ASP A 302 4.17 12.26 -31.84
C ASP A 302 3.41 12.60 -30.55
N ILE A 303 2.69 11.62 -29.98
CA ILE A 303 1.92 11.78 -28.74
C ILE A 303 2.78 12.19 -27.54
N HIS A 304 4.05 11.78 -27.49
CA HIS A 304 4.99 12.17 -26.42
C HIS A 304 5.31 13.68 -26.43
N SER A 305 5.11 14.34 -27.57
CA SER A 305 5.40 15.75 -27.80
C SER A 305 4.17 16.66 -27.69
N GLN A 306 3.00 16.10 -27.36
CA GLN A 306 1.70 16.75 -27.44
C GLN A 306 1.04 16.85 -26.05
N PRO A 307 1.44 17.83 -25.21
CA PRO A 307 0.85 18.03 -23.89
C PRO A 307 -0.68 18.11 -23.88
N GLU A 308 -1.30 18.63 -24.92
CA GLU A 308 -2.75 18.72 -25.08
C GLU A 308 -3.46 17.36 -25.14
N LYS A 309 -2.72 16.27 -25.37
CA LYS A 309 -3.23 14.89 -25.38
C LYS A 309 -2.97 14.13 -24.08
N TRP A 310 -2.24 14.72 -23.14
CA TRP A 310 -1.96 14.09 -21.86
C TRP A 310 -3.22 13.96 -21.02
N VAL A 311 -3.29 12.89 -20.26
CA VAL A 311 -4.47 12.50 -19.48
C VAL A 311 -4.13 12.31 -18.02
N VAL A 312 -5.11 12.54 -17.15
CA VAL A 312 -5.03 12.21 -15.73
C VAL A 312 -5.50 10.78 -15.52
N LEU A 313 -4.81 10.06 -14.64
CA LEU A 313 -5.28 8.80 -14.07
C LEU A 313 -5.93 9.12 -12.72
N PRO A 314 -7.28 9.15 -12.65
CA PRO A 314 -7.96 9.55 -11.43
C PRO A 314 -7.79 8.52 -10.30
N ASN A 315 -7.68 7.22 -10.64
CA ASN A 315 -7.49 6.13 -9.69
C ASN A 315 -6.30 6.40 -8.75
N ARG A 316 -6.54 6.37 -7.45
CA ARG A 316 -5.57 6.59 -6.40
C ARG A 316 -4.97 5.27 -5.91
N TYR A 317 -5.80 4.25 -5.73
CA TYR A 317 -5.44 2.95 -5.15
C TYR A 317 -5.24 1.85 -6.20
N GLY A 318 -5.84 2.02 -7.38
CA GLY A 318 -5.81 1.04 -8.46
C GLY A 318 -6.77 -0.11 -8.23
N THR A 319 -7.98 0.20 -7.75
CA THR A 319 -9.04 -0.78 -7.53
C THR A 319 -10.17 -0.60 -8.54
N GLU A 320 -10.95 -1.66 -8.76
CA GLU A 320 -12.17 -1.60 -9.59
C GLU A 320 -13.23 -0.66 -8.96
N THR A 321 -13.17 -0.46 -7.64
CA THR A 321 -14.12 0.37 -6.88
C THR A 321 -13.92 1.88 -7.03
N GLU A 322 -12.81 2.34 -7.61
CA GLU A 322 -12.50 3.76 -7.82
C GLU A 322 -13.17 4.37 -9.06
N GLY A 323 -14.08 3.63 -9.70
CA GLY A 323 -14.80 4.06 -10.89
C GLY A 323 -14.16 3.54 -12.18
N ASN A 324 -14.62 4.09 -13.30
CA ASN A 324 -14.29 3.54 -14.62
C ASN A 324 -12.81 3.78 -14.96
N TYR A 325 -12.02 2.71 -14.95
CA TYR A 325 -10.58 2.68 -15.30
C TYR A 325 -10.27 3.28 -16.69
N TYR A 326 -11.28 3.39 -17.55
CA TYR A 326 -11.18 3.92 -18.89
C TYR A 326 -11.41 5.43 -18.98
N GLU A 327 -11.93 6.08 -17.93
CA GLU A 327 -12.06 7.54 -17.91
C GLU A 327 -10.70 8.17 -17.66
N ARG A 328 -10.12 8.66 -18.75
CA ARG A 328 -8.83 9.35 -18.78
C ARG A 328 -9.06 10.78 -19.27
N PRO A 329 -9.55 11.68 -18.41
CA PRO A 329 -9.82 13.04 -18.80
C PRO A 329 -8.52 13.70 -19.26
N LEU A 330 -8.61 14.52 -20.30
CA LEU A 330 -7.52 15.41 -20.69
C LEU A 330 -7.15 16.25 -19.47
N ILE A 331 -5.84 16.34 -19.22
CA ILE A 331 -5.31 17.03 -18.04
C ILE A 331 -5.76 18.49 -17.98
N ASP A 332 -5.90 19.17 -19.14
CA ASP A 332 -6.38 20.55 -19.21
C ASP A 332 -7.82 20.71 -18.73
N ASN A 333 -8.69 19.77 -19.12
CA ASN A 333 -10.07 19.76 -18.65
C ASN A 333 -10.13 19.43 -17.16
N TYR A 334 -9.26 18.53 -16.69
CA TYR A 334 -9.22 18.13 -15.30
C TYR A 334 -8.78 19.27 -14.39
N ILE A 335 -7.64 19.92 -14.66
CA ILE A 335 -7.13 21.02 -13.84
C ILE A 335 -8.04 22.25 -13.90
N LYS A 336 -8.70 22.50 -15.02
CA LYS A 336 -9.68 23.58 -15.14
C LYS A 336 -10.87 23.38 -14.20
N ASN A 337 -11.32 22.12 -14.04
CA ASN A 337 -12.37 21.79 -13.07
C ASN A 337 -11.91 21.92 -11.62
N LEU A 338 -10.59 21.89 -11.36
CA LEU A 338 -9.98 22.20 -10.07
C LEU A 338 -9.74 23.72 -9.87
N GLY A 339 -10.07 24.55 -10.87
CA GLY A 339 -9.87 26.01 -10.80
C GLY A 339 -8.46 26.50 -11.15
N GLY A 340 -7.63 25.68 -11.79
CA GLY A 340 -6.26 26.04 -12.20
C GLY A 340 -6.03 26.07 -13.73
N ASP A 341 -4.89 26.64 -14.14
CA ASP A 341 -4.39 26.67 -15.52
C ASP A 341 -2.96 26.06 -15.61
N ARG A 342 -2.51 25.65 -16.80
CA ARG A 342 -1.17 25.05 -17.01
C ARG A 342 -0.03 26.06 -16.87
N ALA A 343 1.16 25.55 -16.51
CA ALA A 343 2.43 26.28 -16.45
C ALA A 343 3.24 26.34 -17.76
#